data_AF-A0A4U0WNR6-F1
#
_entry.id   AF-A0A4U0WNR6-F1
#
_cell.length_a   1.000
_cell.length_b   1.000
_cell.length_c   1.000
_cell.angle_alpha   90.00
_cell.angle_beta   90.00
_cell.angle_gamma   90.00
#
_symmetry.space_group_name_H-M   'P 1'
#
loop_
_entity.id
_entity.type
_entity.pdbx_description
1 polymer ?
#
loop_
_entity_poly.entity_id
_entity_poly.type
_entity_poly.pdbx_seq_one_letter_code
_entity_poly.pdbx_strand_id
1 'polypeptide(L)'
;EEAPHWQPKEVRRADYRDIVDVHFSHVGQCDPGDCDAQREFFDIVKPSDQQDAWKYRYLLDIDGNAFSGRFYAFLESKSLVYKMAIFREWHEEWIKPWVHYIPLSMKGDEWLESVRYFSGEEEGKIQAPRMAEQGRQWARKVLRNEDLEVWFFRLLLEYGRVVDDNRETIGYSGP
;
A
#
# COMPACT_ATOMS: atom_id res chain seq x y z
N GLU A 1 -30.82 -4.22 -20.13
CA GLU A 1 -29.57 -4.50 -19.40
C GLU A 1 -29.83 -5.63 -18.43
N GLU A 2 -29.19 -6.78 -18.65
CA GLU A 2 -29.15 -7.83 -17.63
C GLU A 2 -28.32 -7.31 -16.46
N ALA A 3 -28.84 -7.45 -15.24
CA ALA A 3 -28.09 -7.14 -14.05
C ALA A 3 -26.77 -7.94 -14.05
N PRO A 4 -25.66 -7.36 -13.58
CA PRO A 4 -24.41 -8.10 -13.49
C PRO A 4 -24.61 -9.38 -12.68
N HIS A 5 -23.98 -10.47 -13.13
CA HIS A 5 -24.02 -11.79 -12.47
C HIS A 5 -23.51 -11.73 -11.02
N TRP A 6 -22.70 -10.72 -10.69
CA TRP A 6 -22.22 -10.45 -9.34
C TRP A 6 -23.16 -9.47 -8.61
N GLN A 7 -23.58 -9.84 -7.39
CA GLN A 7 -24.48 -9.06 -6.55
C GLN A 7 -23.90 -8.91 -5.15
N PRO A 8 -23.90 -7.70 -4.56
CA PRO A 8 -23.47 -7.50 -3.18
C PRO A 8 -24.34 -8.30 -2.21
N LYS A 9 -23.73 -8.86 -1.18
CA LYS A 9 -24.43 -9.55 -0.09
C LYS A 9 -23.90 -9.06 1.24
N GLU A 10 -24.80 -8.82 2.17
CA GLU A 10 -24.42 -8.54 3.56
C GLU A 10 -24.02 -9.85 4.23
N VAL A 11 -22.84 -9.86 4.85
CA VAL A 11 -22.27 -11.04 5.50
C VAL A 11 -21.68 -10.66 6.85
N ARG A 12 -21.61 -11.61 7.78
CA ARG A 12 -20.91 -11.38 9.05
C ARG A 12 -19.42 -11.52 8.81
N ARG A 13 -18.63 -10.54 9.25
CA ARG A 13 -17.15 -10.58 9.14
C ARG A 13 -16.54 -11.83 9.78
N ALA A 14 -17.14 -12.31 10.88
CA ALA A 14 -16.69 -13.50 11.59
C ALA A 14 -16.72 -14.78 10.72
N ASP A 15 -17.60 -14.85 9.72
CA ASP A 15 -17.70 -16.01 8.82
C ASP A 15 -16.50 -16.11 7.87
N TYR A 16 -15.65 -15.07 7.80
CA TYR A 16 -14.46 -14.97 6.95
C TYR A 16 -13.17 -14.73 7.73
N ARG A 17 -13.15 -15.03 9.03
CA ARG A 17 -11.95 -14.82 9.86
C ARG A 17 -10.73 -15.59 9.36
N ASP A 18 -10.93 -16.72 8.68
CA ASP A 18 -9.83 -17.61 8.25
C ASP A 18 -9.05 -17.06 7.04
N ILE A 19 -9.54 -15.98 6.40
CA ILE A 19 -8.86 -15.32 5.28
C ILE A 19 -8.24 -13.97 5.67
N VAL A 20 -8.31 -13.57 6.95
CA VAL A 20 -7.77 -12.30 7.46
C VAL A 20 -6.96 -12.57 8.73
N ASP A 21 -5.68 -12.22 8.68
CA ASP A 21 -4.75 -12.30 9.81
C ASP A 21 -4.15 -10.90 10.03
N VAL A 22 -4.89 -10.05 10.75
CA VAL A 22 -4.55 -8.65 11.01
C VAL A 22 -4.82 -8.33 12.47
N HIS A 23 -3.79 -7.88 13.17
CA HIS A 23 -3.82 -7.63 14.61
C HIS A 23 -3.08 -6.34 14.96
N PHE A 24 -3.45 -5.73 16.08
CA PHE A 24 -2.64 -4.67 16.69
C PHE A 24 -1.49 -5.31 17.48
N SER A 25 -0.28 -4.80 17.29
CA SER A 25 0.90 -5.27 18.03
C SER A 25 1.37 -4.32 19.14
N HIS A 26 0.81 -3.10 19.15
CA HIS A 26 1.13 -2.07 20.12
C HIS A 26 0.00 -1.05 20.24
N VAL A 27 -0.18 -0.50 21.45
CA VAL A 27 -1.11 0.61 21.76
C VAL A 27 -0.34 1.70 22.48
N GLY A 28 -0.33 2.90 21.88
CA GLY A 28 0.35 4.08 22.38
C GLY A 28 -0.13 5.35 21.66
N GLN A 29 0.46 6.50 21.99
CA GLN A 29 0.07 7.81 21.45
C GLN A 29 -1.41 8.17 21.73
N CYS A 30 -1.94 7.69 22.86
CA CYS A 30 -3.28 7.98 23.39
C CYS A 30 -3.19 8.49 24.84
N ASP A 31 -4.26 9.11 25.32
CA ASP A 31 -4.40 9.43 26.74
C ASP A 31 -4.47 8.13 27.57
N PRO A 32 -4.03 8.14 28.86
CA PRO A 32 -3.90 6.91 29.65
C PRO A 32 -5.18 6.06 29.68
N GLY A 33 -6.34 6.68 29.91
CA GLY A 33 -7.63 5.98 29.94
C GLY A 33 -8.02 5.36 28.59
N ASP A 34 -7.72 6.04 27.49
CA ASP A 34 -8.02 5.54 26.15
C ASP A 34 -7.11 4.37 25.77
N CYS A 35 -5.81 4.46 26.13
CA CYS A 35 -4.89 3.36 25.91
C CYS A 35 -5.29 2.11 26.71
N ASP A 36 -5.77 2.29 27.94
CA ASP A 36 -6.23 1.17 28.77
C ASP A 36 -7.49 0.53 28.18
N ALA A 37 -8.46 1.35 27.74
CA ALA A 37 -9.66 0.87 27.05
C ALA A 37 -9.32 0.10 25.75
N GLN A 38 -8.36 0.60 24.96
CA GLN A 38 -7.92 -0.08 23.74
C GLN A 38 -7.24 -1.42 24.04
N ARG A 39 -6.41 -1.50 25.09
CA ARG A 39 -5.77 -2.76 25.51
C ARG A 39 -6.77 -3.78 26.08
N GLU A 40 -7.85 -3.30 26.68
CA GLU A 40 -8.94 -4.17 27.15
C GLU A 40 -9.80 -4.70 25.99
N PHE A 41 -10.06 -3.86 24.99
CA PHE A 41 -10.93 -4.20 23.87
C PHE A 41 -10.23 -5.04 22.78
N PHE A 42 -8.99 -4.69 22.42
CA PHE A 42 -8.26 -5.36 21.34
C PHE A 42 -7.34 -6.47 21.86
N ASP A 43 -7.25 -7.56 21.11
CA ASP A 43 -6.23 -8.59 21.33
C ASP A 43 -4.88 -8.11 20.79
N ILE A 44 -4.03 -7.62 21.69
CA ILE A 44 -2.70 -7.10 21.34
C ILE A 44 -1.69 -8.24 21.29
N VAL A 45 -1.20 -8.51 20.08
CA VAL A 45 -0.23 -9.60 19.83
C VAL A 45 1.21 -9.10 19.84
N LYS A 46 2.18 -10.02 19.86
CA LYS A 46 3.58 -9.63 19.68
C LYS A 46 3.81 -9.14 18.25
N PRO A 47 4.66 -8.12 18.05
CA PRO A 47 5.08 -7.73 16.71
C PRO A 47 5.67 -8.91 15.94
N SER A 48 5.23 -9.11 14.71
CA SER A 48 5.82 -10.10 13.79
C SER A 48 7.12 -9.57 13.20
N ASP A 49 8.04 -10.48 12.88
CA ASP A 49 9.25 -10.10 12.15
C ASP A 49 8.88 -9.71 10.72
N GLN A 50 9.61 -8.77 10.11
CA GLN A 50 9.32 -8.36 8.72
C GLN A 50 9.36 -9.54 7.75
N GLN A 51 10.18 -10.56 8.04
CA GLN A 51 10.29 -11.76 7.21
C GLN A 51 9.06 -12.68 7.28
N ASP A 52 8.25 -12.57 8.33
CA ASP A 52 7.03 -13.35 8.46
C ASP A 52 5.99 -12.94 7.42
N ALA A 53 6.00 -11.67 6.99
CA ALA A 53 5.12 -11.17 5.93
C ALA A 53 5.25 -12.00 4.64
N TRP A 54 6.44 -12.52 4.33
CA TRP A 54 6.70 -13.29 3.10
C TRP A 54 6.00 -14.66 3.06
N LYS A 55 5.43 -15.11 4.19
CA LYS A 55 4.63 -16.33 4.26
C LYS A 55 3.21 -16.14 3.71
N TYR A 56 2.76 -14.90 3.54
CA TYR A 56 1.39 -14.55 3.15
C TYR A 56 1.29 -14.16 1.68
N ARG A 57 0.18 -14.53 1.03
CA ARG A 57 -0.08 -14.17 -0.38
C ARG A 57 -0.58 -12.74 -0.56
N TYR A 58 -1.17 -12.16 0.49
CA TYR A 58 -1.81 -10.86 0.48
C TYR A 58 -1.24 -10.05 1.65
N LEU A 59 -0.78 -8.83 1.37
CA LEU A 59 -0.16 -7.97 2.38
C LEU A 59 -0.87 -6.63 2.46
N LEU A 60 -1.15 -6.19 3.68
CA LEU A 60 -1.83 -4.93 3.97
C LEU A 60 -0.82 -3.84 4.34
N ASP A 61 -0.71 -2.84 3.46
CA ASP A 61 0.03 -1.61 3.66
C ASP A 61 -0.93 -0.49 4.11
N ILE A 62 -0.67 0.07 5.28
CA ILE A 62 -1.46 1.16 5.88
C ILE A 62 -0.50 2.24 6.35
N ASP A 63 -0.83 3.49 6.06
CA ASP A 63 -0.14 4.66 6.59
C ASP A 63 -0.14 4.69 8.13
N GLY A 64 0.94 5.20 8.71
CA GLY A 64 1.06 5.43 10.16
C GLY A 64 0.90 6.92 10.48
N ASN A 65 1.82 7.44 11.29
CA ASN A 65 1.95 8.89 11.50
C ASN A 65 2.26 9.66 10.19
N ALA A 66 2.81 8.96 9.20
CA ALA A 66 3.08 9.42 7.84
C ALA A 66 2.90 8.24 6.87
N PHE A 67 3.49 8.33 5.68
CA PHE A 67 3.52 7.23 4.70
C PHE A 67 4.13 5.94 5.29
N SER A 68 3.65 4.79 4.82
CA SER A 68 4.20 3.49 5.21
C SER A 68 5.56 3.20 4.57
N GLY A 69 6.59 3.01 5.39
CA GLY A 69 7.92 2.57 4.93
C GLY A 69 7.98 1.10 4.48
N ARG A 70 6.90 0.32 4.68
CA ARG A 70 6.86 -1.11 4.31
C ARG A 70 6.49 -1.34 2.86
N PHE A 71 5.86 -0.36 2.22
CA PHE A 71 5.23 -0.52 0.91
C PHE A 71 6.18 -1.06 -0.15
N TYR A 72 7.41 -0.53 -0.22
CA TYR A 72 8.39 -0.96 -1.21
C TYR A 72 8.87 -2.39 -0.99
N ALA A 73 9.15 -2.78 0.26
CA ALA A 73 9.52 -4.14 0.59
C ALA A 73 8.39 -5.13 0.24
N PHE A 74 7.13 -4.72 0.44
CA PHE A 74 5.97 -5.52 0.05
C PHE A 74 5.85 -5.66 -1.46
N LEU A 75 6.08 -4.60 -2.24
CA LEU A 75 6.08 -4.70 -3.70
C LEU A 75 7.20 -5.61 -4.22
N GLU A 76 8.37 -5.63 -3.59
CA GLU A 76 9.48 -6.52 -4.00
C GLU A 76 9.24 -8.01 -3.72
N SER A 77 8.26 -8.30 -2.85
CA SER A 77 7.81 -9.66 -2.56
C SER A 77 7.05 -10.28 -3.74
N LYS A 78 6.50 -11.49 -3.53
CA LYS A 78 5.58 -12.14 -4.48
C LYS A 78 4.12 -12.08 -4.00
N SER A 79 3.84 -11.22 -3.04
CA SER A 79 2.53 -11.05 -2.44
C SER A 79 1.80 -9.90 -3.11
N LEU A 80 0.48 -10.03 -3.25
CA LEU A 80 -0.37 -8.93 -3.72
C LEU A 80 -0.57 -7.93 -2.59
N VAL A 81 -0.17 -6.69 -2.82
CA VAL A 81 -0.25 -5.62 -1.83
C VAL A 81 -1.61 -4.92 -1.91
N TYR A 82 -2.24 -4.74 -0.76
CA TYR A 82 -3.41 -3.92 -0.55
C TYR A 82 -2.94 -2.64 0.14
N LYS A 83 -3.17 -1.49 -0.47
CA LYS A 83 -2.72 -0.19 0.06
C LYS A 83 -3.90 0.64 0.49
N MET A 84 -3.93 1.00 1.76
CA MET A 84 -4.83 1.99 2.35
C MET A 84 -4.00 3.19 2.77
N ALA A 85 -4.04 4.25 1.98
CA ALA A 85 -3.18 5.42 2.17
C ALA A 85 -3.95 6.72 1.95
N ILE A 86 -3.56 7.76 2.69
CA ILE A 86 -4.02 9.14 2.55
C ILE A 86 -2.87 10.04 2.05
N PHE A 87 -1.63 9.71 2.42
CA PHE A 87 -0.49 10.52 2.06
C PHE A 87 -0.14 10.34 0.58
N ARG A 88 0.13 11.48 -0.08
CA ARG A 88 0.69 11.48 -1.43
C ARG A 88 2.18 11.20 -1.35
N GLU A 89 2.64 10.25 -2.15
CA GLU A 89 4.04 9.88 -2.25
C GLU A 89 4.60 10.21 -3.63
N TRP A 90 5.90 10.40 -3.74
CA TRP A 90 6.57 10.88 -4.95
C TRP A 90 6.36 9.99 -6.20
N HIS A 91 6.07 8.71 -6.01
CA HIS A 91 5.86 7.70 -7.07
C HIS A 91 4.40 7.56 -7.52
N GLU A 92 3.46 8.31 -6.93
CA GLU A 92 2.01 8.19 -7.15
C GLU A 92 1.61 8.25 -8.64
N GLU A 93 2.30 9.07 -9.44
CA GLU A 93 2.00 9.21 -10.87
C GLU A 93 2.44 7.99 -11.70
N TRP A 94 3.29 7.13 -11.16
CA TRP A 94 3.91 6.02 -11.89
C TRP A 94 3.38 4.67 -11.45
N ILE A 95 3.18 4.49 -10.14
CA ILE A 95 2.55 3.28 -9.63
C ILE A 95 1.03 3.36 -9.85
N LYS A 96 0.49 2.35 -10.53
CA LYS A 96 -0.94 2.30 -10.89
C LYS A 96 -1.74 1.35 -9.99
N PRO A 97 -2.83 1.83 -9.36
CA PRO A 97 -3.78 0.94 -8.69
C PRO A 97 -4.42 -0.01 -9.70
N TRP A 98 -4.83 -1.19 -9.24
CA TRP A 98 -5.37 -2.28 -10.06
C TRP A 98 -4.41 -2.88 -11.09
N VAL A 99 -3.14 -2.45 -11.09
CA VAL A 99 -2.05 -3.04 -11.86
C VAL A 99 -0.97 -3.57 -10.91
N HIS A 100 -0.47 -2.70 -10.04
CA HIS A 100 0.66 -3.01 -9.15
C HIS A 100 0.23 -3.35 -7.72
N TYR A 101 -0.94 -2.87 -7.30
CA TYR A 101 -1.51 -3.07 -5.96
C TYR A 101 -3.04 -2.89 -5.99
N ILE A 102 -3.71 -3.32 -4.93
CA ILE A 102 -5.15 -3.10 -4.71
C ILE A 102 -5.36 -1.84 -3.86
N PRO A 103 -6.03 -0.79 -4.36
CA PRO A 103 -6.36 0.36 -3.54
C PRO A 103 -7.52 0.03 -2.59
N LEU A 104 -7.35 0.35 -1.31
CA LEU A 104 -8.40 0.26 -0.30
C LEU A 104 -8.83 1.66 0.14
N SER A 105 -10.14 1.85 0.29
CA SER A 105 -10.76 3.05 0.80
C SER A 105 -10.63 3.13 2.33
N MET A 106 -10.67 4.34 2.88
CA MET A 106 -10.68 4.54 4.33
C MET A 106 -11.99 4.08 4.99
N LYS A 107 -13.08 4.00 4.21
CA LYS A 107 -14.40 3.60 4.72
C LYS A 107 -14.48 2.09 4.95
N GLY A 108 -13.86 1.33 4.06
CA GLY A 108 -13.70 -0.12 4.21
C GLY A 108 -14.92 -0.97 3.93
N ASP A 109 -15.83 -0.46 3.11
CA ASP A 109 -16.97 -1.26 2.62
C ASP A 109 -16.48 -2.43 1.75
N GLU A 110 -15.36 -2.27 1.05
CA GLU A 110 -14.80 -3.23 0.09
C GLU A 110 -13.69 -4.14 0.63
N TRP A 111 -13.16 -3.89 1.84
CA TRP A 111 -11.96 -4.58 2.34
C TRP A 111 -12.10 -6.10 2.31
N LEU A 112 -13.19 -6.61 2.91
CA LEU A 112 -13.43 -8.03 3.00
C LEU A 112 -13.69 -8.65 1.62
N GLU A 113 -14.52 -8.00 0.81
CA GLU A 113 -14.87 -8.52 -0.52
C GLU A 113 -13.64 -8.59 -1.42
N SER A 114 -12.75 -7.59 -1.35
CA SER A 114 -11.53 -7.58 -2.15
C SER A 114 -10.64 -8.78 -1.83
N VAL A 115 -10.37 -9.03 -0.55
CA VAL A 115 -9.59 -10.20 -0.12
C VAL A 115 -10.29 -11.50 -0.52
N ARG A 116 -11.60 -11.62 -0.24
CA ARG A 116 -12.42 -12.80 -0.57
C ARG A 116 -12.44 -13.10 -2.06
N TYR A 117 -12.56 -12.07 -2.92
CA TYR A 117 -12.53 -12.21 -4.36
C TYR A 117 -11.20 -12.80 -4.83
N PHE A 118 -10.08 -12.19 -4.45
CA PHE A 118 -8.76 -12.64 -4.87
C PHE A 118 -8.33 -13.98 -4.26
N SER A 119 -8.86 -14.36 -3.09
CA SER A 119 -8.57 -15.65 -2.45
C SER A 119 -9.53 -16.77 -2.86
N GLY A 120 -10.75 -16.44 -3.28
CA GLY A 120 -11.86 -17.38 -3.45
C GLY A 120 -12.25 -17.64 -4.90
N GLU A 121 -12.40 -16.57 -5.70
CA GLU A 121 -12.88 -16.67 -7.09
C GLU A 121 -11.79 -17.20 -8.02
N GLU A 122 -12.19 -17.98 -9.03
CA GLU A 122 -11.24 -18.55 -10.00
C GLU A 122 -10.51 -17.45 -10.77
N GLU A 123 -11.24 -16.42 -11.22
CA GLU A 123 -10.64 -15.25 -11.86
C GLU A 123 -9.69 -14.52 -10.90
N GLY A 124 -10.12 -14.27 -9.66
CA GLY A 124 -9.29 -13.61 -8.64
C GLY A 124 -7.99 -14.36 -8.36
N LYS A 125 -8.03 -15.69 -8.26
CA LYS A 125 -6.84 -16.54 -8.07
C LYS A 125 -5.86 -16.50 -9.25
N ILE A 126 -6.35 -16.25 -10.46
CA ILE A 126 -5.51 -16.07 -11.65
C ILE A 126 -4.91 -14.66 -11.69
N GLN A 127 -5.70 -13.63 -11.35
CA GLN A 127 -5.26 -12.24 -11.41
C GLN A 127 -4.30 -11.86 -10.28
N ALA A 128 -4.54 -12.33 -9.05
CA ALA A 128 -3.72 -11.99 -7.90
C ALA A 128 -2.20 -12.20 -8.10
N PRO A 129 -1.71 -13.38 -8.54
CA PRO A 129 -0.28 -13.57 -8.77
C PRO A 129 0.26 -12.74 -9.94
N ARG A 130 -0.57 -12.44 -10.95
CA ARG A 130 -0.16 -11.56 -12.06
C ARG A 130 0.07 -10.13 -11.58
N MET A 131 -0.86 -9.61 -10.78
CA MET A 131 -0.75 -8.27 -10.20
C MET A 131 0.41 -8.16 -9.22
N ALA A 132 0.60 -9.17 -8.36
CA ALA A 132 1.76 -9.24 -7.47
C ALA A 132 3.09 -9.20 -8.25
N GLU A 133 3.20 -9.98 -9.33
CA GLU A 133 4.40 -9.97 -10.17
C GLU A 133 4.57 -8.65 -10.94
N GLN A 134 3.48 -8.01 -11.39
CA GLN A 134 3.54 -6.68 -12.01
C GLN A 134 4.04 -5.61 -11.03
N GLY A 135 3.51 -5.59 -9.79
CA GLY A 135 4.00 -4.70 -8.73
C GLY A 135 5.48 -4.91 -8.44
N ARG A 136 5.91 -6.16 -8.41
CA ARG A 136 7.31 -6.53 -8.21
C ARG A 136 8.23 -6.12 -9.36
N GLN A 137 7.80 -6.31 -10.60
CA GLN A 137 8.55 -5.89 -11.77
C GLN A 137 8.69 -4.37 -11.83
N TRP A 138 7.63 -3.65 -11.46
CA TRP A 138 7.66 -2.20 -11.34
C TRP A 138 8.66 -1.75 -10.27
N ALA A 139 8.60 -2.33 -9.06
CA ALA A 139 9.51 -2.00 -7.97
C ALA A 139 10.98 -2.19 -8.38
N ARG A 140 11.30 -3.34 -9.00
CA ARG A 140 12.66 -3.65 -9.49
C ARG A 140 13.17 -2.73 -10.58
N LYS A 141 12.28 -1.98 -11.24
CA LYS A 141 12.63 -1.05 -12.31
C LYS A 141 12.72 0.40 -11.84
N VAL A 142 11.96 0.77 -10.81
CA VAL A 142 11.69 2.17 -10.42
C VAL A 142 12.24 2.51 -9.03
N LEU A 143 12.46 1.51 -8.17
CA LEU A 143 12.89 1.71 -6.78
C LEU A 143 14.35 1.30 -6.53
N ARG A 144 15.17 1.17 -7.57
CA ARG A 144 16.60 0.91 -7.38
C ARG A 144 17.28 2.17 -6.84
N ASN A 145 18.43 2.00 -6.20
CA ASN A 145 19.18 3.12 -5.66
C ASN A 145 19.51 4.16 -6.74
N GLU A 146 19.88 3.72 -7.94
CA GLU A 146 20.19 4.62 -9.06
C GLU A 146 18.95 5.42 -9.51
N ASP A 147 17.75 4.84 -9.45
CA ASP A 147 16.52 5.52 -9.81
C ASP A 147 16.17 6.61 -8.77
N LEU A 148 16.30 6.28 -7.48
CA LEU A 148 16.08 7.21 -6.38
C LEU A 148 17.10 8.36 -6.39
N GLU A 149 18.37 8.05 -6.65
CA GLU A 149 19.43 9.05 -6.77
C GLU A 149 19.17 10.03 -7.91
N VAL A 150 18.84 9.53 -9.10
CA VAL A 150 18.53 10.37 -10.27
C VAL A 150 17.29 11.22 -10.03
N TRP A 151 16.24 10.63 -9.44
CA TRP A 151 15.02 11.36 -9.14
C TRP A 151 15.27 12.48 -8.13
N PHE A 152 15.96 12.18 -7.03
CA PHE A 152 16.26 13.14 -5.98
C PHE A 152 17.20 14.25 -6.49
N PHE A 153 18.23 13.90 -7.27
CA PHE A 153 19.12 14.88 -7.88
C PHE A 153 18.35 15.83 -8.80
N ARG A 154 17.47 15.30 -9.66
CA ARG A 154 16.64 16.13 -10.55
C ARG A 154 15.67 17.01 -9.78
N LEU A 155 15.07 16.51 -8.70
CA LEU A 155 14.23 17.30 -7.81
C LEU A 155 14.99 18.50 -7.25
N LEU A 156 16.20 18.29 -6.75
CA LEU A 156 17.03 19.36 -6.20
C LEU A 156 17.44 20.39 -7.27
N LEU A 157 17.75 19.96 -8.49
CA LEU A 157 18.05 20.86 -9.60
C LEU A 157 16.84 21.73 -9.97
N GLU A 158 15.65 21.14 -10.11
CA GLU A 158 14.44 21.91 -10.43
C GLU A 158 14.02 22.82 -9.27
N TYR A 159 14.15 22.36 -8.03
CA TYR A 159 13.91 23.19 -6.86
C TYR A 159 14.86 24.40 -6.84
N GLY A 160 16.15 24.18 -7.05
CA GLY A 160 17.16 25.24 -7.17
C GLY A 160 16.80 26.26 -8.25
N ARG A 161 16.38 25.79 -9.43
CA ARG A 161 15.92 26.67 -10.52
C ARG A 161 14.68 27.48 -10.15
N VAL A 162 13.71 26.89 -9.43
CA VAL A 162 12.45 27.56 -9.06
C VAL A 162 12.68 28.67 -8.03
N VAL A 163 13.59 28.48 -7.08
CA VAL A 163 13.85 29.44 -6.00
C VAL A 163 14.90 30.49 -6.34
N ASP A 164 15.57 30.38 -7.48
CA ASP A 164 16.59 31.35 -7.90
C ASP A 164 15.94 32.67 -8.36
N ASP A 165 16.45 33.81 -7.88
CA ASP A 165 15.97 35.14 -8.29
C ASP A 165 16.14 35.38 -9.80
N ASN A 166 17.12 34.73 -10.43
CA ASN A 166 17.39 34.77 -11.86
C ASN A 166 16.74 33.59 -12.61
N ARG A 167 15.70 32.93 -12.07
CA ARG A 167 15.07 31.74 -12.67
C ARG A 167 14.65 31.85 -14.15
N GLU A 168 14.39 33.06 -14.63
CA GLU A 168 14.01 33.32 -16.02
C GLU A 168 15.21 33.30 -16.98
N THR A 169 16.44 33.37 -16.46
CA THR A 169 17.69 33.42 -17.23
C THR A 169 18.71 32.36 -16.84
N ILE A 170 18.57 31.74 -15.66
CA ILE A 170 19.45 30.65 -15.20
C ILE A 170 19.14 29.35 -15.95
N GLY A 171 20.19 28.68 -16.40
CA GLY A 171 20.10 27.40 -17.11
C GLY A 171 21.01 27.37 -18.34
N TYR A 172 20.99 26.24 -19.03
CA TYR A 172 21.71 26.05 -20.27
C TYR A 172 20.81 26.51 -21.44
N SER A 173 21.17 27.61 -22.09
CA SER A 173 20.41 28.19 -23.22
C SER A 173 20.44 27.34 -24.50
N GLY A 174 21.12 26.19 -24.49
CA GLY A 174 21.47 25.43 -25.69
C GLY A 174 22.74 25.94 -26.36
N PRO A 175 23.33 25.17 -27.29
CA PRO A 175 24.18 25.71 -28.35
C PRO A 175 23.36 26.46 -29.42
#